data_AF-A0A663EJB0-F1
#
_entry.id   AF-A0A663EJB0-F1
#
_cell.length_a   1.000
_cell.length_b   1.000
_cell.length_c   1.000
_cell.angle_alpha   90.00
_cell.angle_beta   90.00
_cell.angle_gamma   90.00
#
_symmetry.space_group_name_H-M   'P 1'
#
loop_
_entity.id
_entity.type
_entity.pdbx_description
1 polymer ?
#
loop_
_entity_poly.entity_id
_entity_poly.type
_entity_poly.pdbx_seq_one_letter_code
_entity_poly.pdbx_strand_id
1 'polypeptide(L)'
;MAGLTAVEKKLAEYKCNTNEAIQLKLVRFPEDLEDDNTTFNPEYSHQVFGDDEVAFGYKGLKILLYYIAGNLSTLFRIEYTSKVNEKFDCVEADDVESKIREIIPPGFCTNTDDFVSLLEKEVNFRPFGMLLHTYSVHNEEAGEDITYQIYKADMTCPGFREYHERLQTFLMWFIETASFIDVDDERWNYFLVFEKYNKDGATLFATVGYMTVYNYYVYPDKTRPRVSQMLILPPFQGEGHGAQLLETVHRYYMSSPTVLDITAEDPSENYVKLRDFVLVKLCQDLLCFSPGKLMQGFSQEMVMEAQQKLKINKKKQRELAKMRRCLRPEELTNQLNQIDLNMQHEQLEESFQQLVSDYRRVLERLAQA
;
A
#
# COMPACT_ATOMS: atom_id res chain seq x y z
N MET A 1 28.42 34.92 -20.67
CA MET A 1 27.83 33.56 -20.74
C MET A 1 28.55 32.52 -19.88
N ALA A 2 29.83 32.69 -19.50
CA ALA A 2 30.53 31.73 -18.61
C ALA A 2 30.16 31.81 -17.11
N GLY A 3 29.48 32.88 -16.67
CA GLY A 3 29.09 33.07 -15.27
C GLY A 3 27.74 32.45 -14.88
N LEU A 4 26.78 32.38 -15.82
CA LEU A 4 25.48 31.71 -15.58
C LEU A 4 25.69 30.22 -15.29
N THR A 5 26.60 29.58 -16.02
CA THR A 5 26.85 28.14 -15.93
C THR A 5 27.50 27.70 -14.62
N ALA A 6 28.19 28.59 -13.89
CA ALA A 6 28.77 28.29 -12.59
C ALA A 6 27.73 28.39 -11.45
N VAL A 7 26.83 29.37 -11.53
CA VAL A 7 25.71 29.54 -10.58
C VAL A 7 24.69 28.43 -10.75
N GLU A 8 24.34 28.08 -11.99
CA GLU A 8 23.45 26.96 -12.31
C GLU A 8 23.99 25.62 -11.77
N LYS A 9 25.29 25.36 -11.91
CA LYS A 9 25.94 24.16 -11.34
C LYS A 9 25.90 24.15 -9.81
N LYS A 10 26.05 25.31 -9.17
CA LYS A 10 25.98 25.44 -7.71
C LYS A 10 24.54 25.26 -7.19
N LEU A 11 23.54 25.76 -7.93
CA LEU A 11 22.12 25.63 -7.58
C LEU A 11 21.54 24.25 -7.88
N ALA A 12 22.18 23.46 -8.76
CA ALA A 12 21.78 22.08 -9.03
C ALA A 12 21.85 21.21 -7.77
N GLU A 13 22.83 21.44 -6.88
CA GLU A 13 22.95 20.72 -5.59
C GLU A 13 21.83 21.06 -4.58
N TYR A 14 21.02 22.08 -4.87
CA TYR A 14 19.87 22.50 -4.05
C TYR A 14 18.53 22.02 -4.60
N LYS A 15 18.54 21.14 -5.61
CA LYS A 15 17.37 20.41 -6.08
C LYS A 15 17.40 19.01 -5.49
N CYS A 16 16.36 18.64 -4.76
CA CYS A 16 16.23 17.32 -4.15
C CYS A 16 15.04 16.58 -4.76
N ASN A 17 15.25 15.34 -5.17
CA ASN A 17 14.17 14.41 -5.51
C ASN A 17 13.34 14.14 -4.25
N THR A 18 12.05 14.48 -4.28
CA THR A 18 11.18 14.36 -3.10
C THR A 18 10.81 12.92 -2.77
N ASN A 19 10.82 12.02 -3.75
CA ASN A 19 10.61 10.59 -3.49
C ASN A 19 11.76 10.00 -2.65
N GLU A 20 12.99 10.49 -2.84
CA GLU A 20 14.15 10.09 -2.04
C GLU A 20 14.26 10.86 -0.71
N ALA A 21 13.90 12.15 -0.71
CA ALA A 21 14.02 13.01 0.46
C ALA A 21 12.99 12.68 1.56
N ILE A 22 11.78 12.23 1.18
CA ILE A 22 10.75 11.82 2.13
C ILE A 22 11.08 10.44 2.70
N GLN A 23 11.21 10.38 4.02
CA GLN A 23 11.51 9.16 4.77
C GLN A 23 10.30 8.76 5.63
N LEU A 24 9.70 7.63 5.29
CA LEU A 24 8.57 7.05 6.01
C LEU A 24 9.06 5.91 6.91
N LYS A 25 8.53 5.83 8.13
CA LYS A 25 8.79 4.72 9.08
C LYS A 25 7.51 4.31 9.81
N LEU A 26 7.39 3.02 10.10
CA LEU A 26 6.38 2.46 11.02
C LEU A 26 7.10 1.95 12.28
N VAL A 27 7.02 2.71 13.36
CA VAL A 27 7.83 2.52 14.58
C VAL A 27 7.06 1.68 15.60
N ARG A 28 7.60 0.51 15.94
CA ARG A 28 7.10 -0.38 17.01
C ARG A 28 7.94 -0.23 18.28
N PHE A 29 9.25 -0.08 18.10
CA PHE A 29 10.24 0.03 19.15
C PHE A 29 11.11 1.27 18.96
N PRO A 30 11.66 1.86 20.05
CA PRO A 30 12.53 3.03 19.96
C PRO A 30 13.72 2.83 19.01
N GLU A 31 14.22 1.60 18.90
CA GLU A 31 15.34 1.21 18.05
C GLU A 31 15.03 1.43 16.55
N ASP A 32 13.77 1.32 16.13
CA ASP A 32 13.36 1.52 14.74
C ASP A 32 13.60 2.97 14.25
N LEU A 33 13.71 3.93 15.17
CA LEU A 33 14.00 5.34 14.84
C LEU A 33 15.40 5.50 14.22
N GLU A 34 16.37 4.70 14.68
CA GLU A 34 17.76 4.76 14.25
C GLU A 34 18.11 3.66 13.22
N ASP A 35 17.22 2.69 13.02
CA ASP A 35 17.42 1.62 12.03
C ASP A 35 16.99 2.05 10.63
N ASP A 36 17.94 2.45 9.79
CA ASP A 36 17.68 2.85 8.40
C ASP A 36 16.98 1.76 7.56
N ASN A 37 17.07 0.48 7.91
CA ASN A 37 16.43 -0.61 7.17
C ASN A 37 14.89 -0.60 7.29
N THR A 38 14.35 0.08 8.31
CA THR A 38 12.90 0.25 8.48
C THR A 38 12.32 1.42 7.68
N THR A 39 13.19 2.19 7.02
CA THR A 39 12.79 3.35 6.21
C THR A 39 12.28 2.88 4.86
N PHE A 40 11.16 3.45 4.43
CA PHE A 40 10.68 3.32 3.06
C PHE A 40 10.30 4.69 2.49
N ASN A 41 10.19 4.75 1.17
CA ASN A 41 10.05 5.99 0.41
C ASN A 41 8.70 6.02 -0.34
N PRO A 42 8.14 7.21 -0.64
CA PRO A 42 7.03 7.34 -1.57
C PRO A 42 7.35 6.80 -2.96
N GLU A 43 6.33 6.27 -3.64
CA GLU A 43 6.38 5.98 -5.07
C GLU A 43 6.02 7.22 -5.90
N TYR A 44 5.14 8.06 -5.35
CA TYR A 44 4.66 9.30 -5.93
C TYR A 44 4.80 10.44 -4.93
N SER A 45 5.18 11.62 -5.39
CA SER A 45 5.07 12.87 -4.63
C SER A 45 4.60 14.06 -5.49
N HIS A 46 4.29 13.82 -6.76
CA HIS A 46 3.88 14.85 -7.72
C HIS A 46 2.62 15.63 -7.29
N GLN A 47 1.69 14.99 -6.56
CA GLN A 47 0.51 15.69 -6.04
C GLN A 47 0.84 16.77 -5.01
N VAL A 48 2.03 16.70 -4.38
CA VAL A 48 2.49 17.63 -3.34
C VAL A 48 3.59 18.57 -3.87
N PHE A 49 4.51 18.03 -4.68
CA PHE A 49 5.70 18.72 -5.15
C PHE A 49 5.71 19.02 -6.66
N GLY A 50 4.61 18.75 -7.36
CA GLY A 50 4.46 18.97 -8.81
C GLY A 50 5.09 17.86 -9.66
N ASP A 51 4.83 17.88 -10.96
CA ASP A 51 5.16 16.81 -11.91
C ASP A 51 6.65 16.39 -11.93
N ASP A 52 7.56 17.31 -11.58
CA ASP A 52 9.00 17.04 -11.54
C ASP A 52 9.45 16.31 -10.26
N GLU A 53 8.59 16.24 -9.23
CA GLU A 53 8.88 15.59 -7.94
C GLU A 53 10.20 16.10 -7.31
N VAL A 54 10.36 17.43 -7.33
CA VAL A 54 11.57 18.12 -6.85
C VAL A 54 11.20 19.22 -5.87
N ALA A 55 11.94 19.29 -4.76
CA ALA A 55 11.98 20.44 -3.88
C ALA A 55 13.26 21.25 -4.13
N PHE A 56 13.12 22.56 -4.31
CA PHE A 56 14.23 23.47 -4.53
C PHE A 56 14.61 24.25 -3.26
N GLY A 57 15.91 24.54 -3.15
CA GLY A 57 16.47 25.45 -2.15
C GLY A 57 17.08 24.75 -0.94
N TYR A 58 17.21 23.42 -0.97
CA TYR A 58 17.73 22.62 0.13
C TYR A 58 18.84 21.69 -0.36
N LYS A 59 19.92 21.57 0.41
CA LYS A 59 20.97 20.58 0.18
C LYS A 59 20.89 19.48 1.25
N GLY A 60 20.87 18.22 0.81
CA GLY A 60 20.73 17.07 1.71
C GLY A 60 19.42 17.10 2.48
N LEU A 61 18.32 17.45 1.79
CA LEU A 61 16.98 17.51 2.37
C LEU A 61 16.54 16.12 2.84
N LYS A 62 16.01 16.06 4.07
CA LYS A 62 15.26 14.93 4.60
C LYS A 62 13.94 15.42 5.15
N ILE A 63 12.85 14.81 4.72
CA ILE A 63 11.48 15.08 5.18
C ILE A 63 11.04 13.85 5.95
N LEU A 64 11.16 13.90 7.28
CA LEU A 64 10.90 12.76 8.16
C LEU A 64 9.41 12.73 8.51
N LEU A 65 8.73 11.65 8.11
CA LEU A 65 7.33 11.37 8.45
C LEU A 65 7.28 9.98 9.09
N TYR A 66 7.48 9.94 10.41
CA TYR A 66 7.49 8.67 11.16
C TYR A 66 6.17 8.47 11.86
N TYR A 67 5.68 7.24 11.88
CA TYR A 67 4.37 6.90 12.41
C TYR A 67 4.51 5.78 13.45
N ILE A 68 3.85 5.91 14.59
CA ILE A 68 3.70 4.77 15.50
C ILE A 68 2.92 3.67 14.78
N ALA A 69 3.43 2.43 14.82
CA ALA A 69 2.98 1.37 13.94
C ALA A 69 1.47 1.09 13.99
N GLY A 70 0.83 1.15 15.16
CA GLY A 70 -0.61 0.90 15.29
C GLY A 70 -1.44 2.16 15.07
N ASN A 71 -1.45 3.08 16.02
CA ASN A 71 -2.34 4.25 15.99
C ASN A 71 -1.94 5.34 14.97
N LEU A 72 -0.77 5.22 14.33
CA LEU A 72 -0.24 6.15 13.33
C LEU A 72 0.01 7.58 13.83
N SER A 73 0.16 7.81 15.14
CA SER A 73 0.60 9.12 15.64
C SER A 73 1.90 9.50 14.97
N THR A 74 2.02 10.77 14.56
CA THR A 74 2.99 11.19 13.55
C THR A 74 4.07 12.08 14.16
N LEU A 75 5.32 11.83 13.79
CA LEU A 75 6.44 12.77 13.88
C LEU A 75 6.65 13.39 12.51
N PHE A 76 6.69 14.72 12.45
CA PHE A 76 7.06 15.45 11.25
C PHE A 76 8.25 16.36 11.52
N ARG A 77 9.36 16.16 10.79
CA ARG A 77 10.57 16.98 10.88
C ARG A 77 11.15 17.21 9.49
N ILE A 78 11.75 18.38 9.29
CA ILE A 78 12.53 18.70 8.11
C ILE A 78 13.98 18.90 8.55
N GLU A 79 14.89 18.18 7.92
CA GLU A 79 16.33 18.32 8.13
C GLU A 79 17.01 18.66 6.79
N TYR A 80 18.09 19.45 6.86
CA TYR A 80 18.90 19.79 5.70
C TYR A 80 20.29 20.24 6.14
N THR A 81 21.27 20.08 5.27
CA THR A 81 22.65 20.53 5.52
C THR A 81 22.83 22.02 5.27
N SER A 82 22.17 22.55 4.23
CA SER A 82 22.11 23.98 3.93
C SER A 82 20.81 24.35 3.20
N LYS A 83 20.40 25.60 3.34
CA LYS A 83 19.24 26.20 2.67
C LYS A 83 19.69 27.44 1.92
N VAL A 84 19.21 27.66 0.70
CA VAL A 84 19.44 28.92 -0.02
C VAL A 84 18.84 30.08 0.77
N ASN A 85 19.39 31.27 0.61
CA ASN A 85 18.81 32.47 1.19
C ASN A 85 18.87 33.62 0.17
N GLU A 86 17.93 34.56 0.30
CA GLU A 86 17.83 35.71 -0.61
C GLU A 86 19.11 36.56 -0.64
N LYS A 87 19.85 36.56 0.49
CA LYS A 87 21.06 37.38 0.66
C LYS A 87 22.27 36.86 -0.11
N PHE A 88 22.32 35.58 -0.45
CA PHE A 88 23.50 34.95 -1.07
C PHE A 88 23.26 34.39 -2.46
N ASP A 89 22.02 34.00 -2.82
CA ASP A 89 21.73 33.37 -4.11
C ASP A 89 20.54 34.00 -4.88
N CYS A 90 19.96 35.10 -4.40
CA CYS A 90 18.83 35.84 -5.03
C CYS A 90 17.56 34.99 -5.32
N VAL A 91 17.40 33.86 -4.63
CA VAL A 91 16.28 32.92 -4.78
C VAL A 91 15.76 32.48 -3.42
N GLU A 92 14.46 32.22 -3.33
CA GLU A 92 13.81 31.65 -2.15
C GLU A 92 13.70 30.13 -2.28
N ALA A 93 13.77 29.43 -1.16
CA ALA A 93 13.56 27.98 -1.13
C ALA A 93 12.06 27.66 -1.13
N ASP A 94 11.68 26.50 -1.63
CA ASP A 94 10.30 26.04 -1.60
C ASP A 94 9.81 25.87 -0.16
N ASP A 95 8.55 26.20 0.11
CA ASP A 95 7.94 25.95 1.41
C ASP A 95 7.50 24.49 1.55
N VAL A 96 8.50 23.61 1.74
CA VAL A 96 8.32 22.18 1.98
C VAL A 96 7.41 21.91 3.18
N GLU A 97 7.48 22.76 4.21
CA GLU A 97 6.72 22.56 5.44
C GLU A 97 5.23 22.76 5.21
N SER A 98 4.84 23.87 4.58
CA SER A 98 3.44 24.14 4.27
C SER A 98 2.84 23.08 3.35
N LYS A 99 3.60 22.64 2.32
CA LYS A 99 3.16 21.58 1.39
C LYS A 99 2.82 20.27 2.11
N ILE A 100 3.65 19.83 3.07
CA ILE A 100 3.36 18.63 3.84
C ILE A 100 2.18 18.84 4.80
N ARG A 101 2.10 20.01 5.45
CA ARG A 101 1.00 20.37 6.36
C ARG A 101 -0.38 20.43 5.68
N GLU A 102 -0.44 20.58 4.36
CA GLU A 102 -1.70 20.52 3.61
C GLU A 102 -2.32 19.12 3.58
N ILE A 103 -1.51 18.06 3.73
CA ILE A 103 -1.97 16.67 3.59
C ILE A 103 -1.92 15.86 4.89
N ILE A 104 -1.15 16.28 5.89
CA ILE A 104 -1.13 15.63 7.22
C ILE A 104 -2.05 16.36 8.20
N PRO A 105 -2.76 15.64 9.10
CA PRO A 105 -3.56 16.29 10.13
C PRO A 105 -2.68 17.03 11.14
N PRO A 106 -3.21 18.08 11.80
CA PRO A 106 -2.50 18.77 12.87
C PRO A 106 -2.28 17.86 14.08
N GLY A 107 -1.37 18.26 14.98
CA GLY A 107 -1.10 17.54 16.23
C GLY A 107 0.02 16.51 16.17
N PHE A 108 0.81 16.52 15.10
CA PHE A 108 2.07 15.75 15.01
C PHE A 108 3.12 16.28 16.00
N CYS A 109 4.01 15.37 16.42
CA CYS A 109 5.23 15.72 17.16
C CYS A 109 6.25 16.36 16.21
N THR A 110 7.09 17.23 16.76
CA THR A 110 8.22 17.85 16.03
C THR A 110 9.59 17.46 16.60
N ASN A 111 9.61 16.61 17.63
CA ASN A 111 10.82 16.10 18.26
C ASN A 111 10.65 14.63 18.66
N THR A 112 11.77 13.93 18.80
CA THR A 112 11.83 12.50 19.08
C THR A 112 11.36 12.14 20.49
N ASP A 113 11.64 12.98 21.49
CA ASP A 113 11.30 12.70 22.89
C ASP A 113 9.77 12.66 23.11
N ASP A 114 9.04 13.60 22.52
CA ASP A 114 7.57 13.61 22.53
C ASP A 114 7.02 12.39 21.78
N PHE A 115 7.63 12.02 20.66
CA PHE A 115 7.21 10.86 19.87
C PHE A 115 7.42 9.54 20.62
N VAL A 116 8.56 9.37 21.30
CA VAL A 116 8.84 8.22 22.17
C VAL A 116 7.84 8.18 23.34
N SER A 117 7.50 9.33 23.92
CA SER A 117 6.48 9.44 24.98
C SER A 117 5.07 9.03 24.50
N LEU A 118 4.76 9.19 23.21
CA LEU A 118 3.54 8.66 22.60
C LEU A 118 3.64 7.15 22.34
N LEU A 119 4.81 6.66 21.91
CA LEU A 119 5.07 5.24 21.65
C LEU A 119 4.87 4.38 22.90
N GLU A 120 5.22 4.89 24.08
CA GLU A 120 4.94 4.22 25.36
C GLU A 120 3.44 4.00 25.62
N LYS A 121 2.58 4.86 25.07
CA LYS A 121 1.12 4.79 25.25
C LYS A 121 0.44 3.89 24.24
N GLU A 122 1.18 3.36 23.25
CA GLU A 122 0.65 2.57 22.15
C GLU A 122 -0.01 1.26 22.61
N VAL A 123 0.38 0.75 23.78
CA VAL A 123 -0.26 -0.42 24.41
C VAL A 123 -1.78 -0.26 24.62
N ASN A 124 -2.30 0.98 24.60
CA ASN A 124 -3.73 1.28 24.73
C ASN A 124 -4.48 1.27 23.39
N PHE A 125 -3.78 1.29 22.25
CA PHE A 125 -4.40 1.27 20.94
C PHE A 125 -5.11 -0.06 20.66
N ARG A 126 -6.31 -0.01 20.08
CA ARG A 126 -7.07 -1.19 19.67
C ARG A 126 -7.62 -0.99 18.26
N PRO A 127 -7.68 -2.06 17.43
CA PRO A 127 -8.31 -2.02 16.13
C PRO A 127 -9.74 -1.50 16.18
N PHE A 128 -10.14 -0.73 15.16
CA PHE A 128 -11.47 -0.14 15.08
C PHE A 128 -12.49 -1.10 14.48
N GLY A 129 -13.71 -1.07 15.01
CA GLY A 129 -14.87 -1.73 14.43
C GLY A 129 -14.94 -3.24 14.68
N MET A 130 -15.56 -3.95 13.74
CA MET A 130 -15.92 -5.36 13.86
C MET A 130 -14.85 -6.25 13.22
N LEU A 131 -14.30 -7.19 14.00
CA LEU A 131 -13.40 -8.23 13.48
C LEU A 131 -14.15 -9.10 12.45
N LEU A 132 -13.63 -9.19 11.24
CA LEU A 132 -14.15 -10.02 10.16
C LEU A 132 -13.38 -11.33 9.99
N HIS A 133 -12.05 -11.26 10.09
CA HIS A 133 -11.19 -12.39 9.80
C HIS A 133 -9.89 -12.34 10.61
N THR A 134 -9.38 -13.51 10.99
CA THR A 134 -8.03 -13.69 11.57
C THR A 134 -7.32 -14.75 10.73
N TYR A 135 -6.07 -14.48 10.37
CA TYR A 135 -5.20 -15.43 9.66
C TYR A 135 -3.79 -15.35 10.24
N SER A 136 -2.99 -16.38 9.99
CA SER A 136 -1.58 -16.39 10.38
C SER A 136 -0.71 -16.63 9.16
N VAL A 137 0.48 -16.03 9.15
CA VAL A 137 1.54 -16.28 8.17
C VAL A 137 2.75 -16.76 8.95
N HIS A 138 3.31 -17.89 8.53
CA HIS A 138 4.53 -18.41 9.14
C HIS A 138 5.70 -17.49 8.78
N ASN A 139 6.39 -16.96 9.78
CA ASN A 139 7.62 -16.21 9.57
C ASN A 139 8.81 -17.16 9.74
N GLU A 140 9.49 -17.47 8.64
CA GLU A 140 10.61 -18.41 8.62
C GLU A 140 11.81 -17.91 9.44
N GLU A 141 12.06 -16.60 9.47
CA GLU A 141 13.19 -15.98 10.18
C GLU A 141 12.99 -16.01 11.70
N ALA A 142 11.78 -15.71 12.16
CA ALA A 142 11.41 -15.72 13.57
C ALA A 142 11.04 -17.14 14.07
N GLY A 143 10.76 -18.07 13.15
CA GLY A 143 10.32 -19.43 13.47
C GLY A 143 8.95 -19.48 14.15
N GLU A 144 8.13 -18.44 14.01
CA GLU A 144 6.83 -18.30 14.65
C GLU A 144 5.75 -17.81 13.67
N ASP A 145 4.50 -18.10 14.01
CA ASP A 145 3.35 -17.66 13.22
C ASP A 145 2.96 -16.24 13.61
N ILE A 146 3.09 -15.30 12.67
CA ILE A 146 2.61 -13.93 12.84
C ILE A 146 1.10 -13.91 12.58
N THR A 147 0.35 -13.36 13.53
CA THR A 147 -1.12 -13.31 13.45
C THR A 147 -1.58 -11.95 12.94
N TYR A 148 -2.49 -11.98 11.97
CA TYR A 148 -3.10 -10.82 11.36
C TYR A 148 -4.62 -10.85 11.50
N GLN A 149 -5.23 -9.66 11.48
CA GLN A 149 -6.66 -9.49 11.65
C GLN A 149 -7.21 -8.43 10.69
N ILE A 150 -8.39 -8.69 10.14
CA ILE A 150 -9.10 -7.78 9.24
C ILE A 150 -10.38 -7.32 9.94
N TYR A 151 -10.56 -6.01 10.01
CA TYR A 151 -11.70 -5.36 10.66
C TYR A 151 -12.51 -4.55 9.66
N LYS A 152 -13.82 -4.41 9.91
CA LYS A 152 -14.66 -3.42 9.26
C LYS A 152 -14.97 -2.30 10.24
N ALA A 153 -14.65 -1.06 9.86
CA ALA A 153 -14.93 0.14 10.63
C ALA A 153 -15.86 1.10 9.88
N ASP A 154 -16.34 2.10 10.62
CA ASP A 154 -17.07 3.27 10.15
C ASP A 154 -16.79 4.46 11.09
N MET A 155 -17.25 5.64 10.70
CA MET A 155 -17.01 6.90 11.44
C MET A 155 -17.72 6.96 12.81
N THR A 156 -18.54 5.97 13.17
CA THR A 156 -19.13 5.88 14.51
C THR A 156 -18.17 5.30 15.55
N CYS A 157 -17.08 4.67 15.09
CA CYS A 157 -16.01 4.15 15.94
C CYS A 157 -15.24 5.31 16.60
N PRO A 158 -15.19 5.42 17.93
CA PRO A 158 -14.46 6.49 18.61
C PRO A 158 -12.98 6.50 18.21
N GLY A 159 -12.45 7.68 17.83
CA GLY A 159 -11.06 7.86 17.42
C GLY A 159 -10.73 7.42 15.98
N PHE A 160 -11.69 6.84 15.25
CA PHE A 160 -11.43 6.34 13.89
C PHE A 160 -11.26 7.46 12.87
N ARG A 161 -11.97 8.59 13.02
CA ARG A 161 -11.84 9.74 12.11
C ARG A 161 -10.41 10.27 12.12
N GLU A 162 -9.87 10.53 13.30
CA GLU A 162 -8.51 11.05 13.48
C GLU A 162 -7.46 10.03 13.02
N TYR A 163 -7.71 8.74 13.26
CA TYR A 163 -6.86 7.67 12.72
C TYR A 163 -6.87 7.62 11.20
N HIS A 164 -8.05 7.71 10.57
CA HIS A 164 -8.19 7.71 9.12
C HIS A 164 -7.51 8.93 8.50
N GLU A 165 -7.61 10.10 9.13
CA GLU A 165 -6.90 11.32 8.68
C GLU A 165 -5.38 11.12 8.63
N ARG A 166 -4.80 10.38 9.59
CA ARG A 166 -3.37 10.03 9.55
C ARG A 166 -3.07 8.99 8.46
N LEU A 167 -3.90 7.96 8.37
CA LEU A 167 -3.74 6.85 7.42
C LEU A 167 -3.88 7.29 5.95
N GLN A 168 -4.82 8.18 5.63
CA GLN A 168 -5.07 8.58 4.24
C GLN A 168 -3.89 9.31 3.60
N THR A 169 -2.99 9.92 4.40
CA THR A 169 -1.74 10.54 3.92
C THR A 169 -0.93 9.56 3.06
N PHE A 170 -0.90 8.28 3.43
CA PHE A 170 -0.16 7.27 2.68
C PHE A 170 -0.70 7.07 1.25
N LEU A 171 -1.97 7.39 0.98
CA LEU A 171 -2.50 7.31 -0.38
C LEU A 171 -1.81 8.29 -1.33
N MET A 172 -1.46 9.49 -0.85
CA MET A 172 -0.76 10.52 -1.63
C MET A 172 0.61 10.04 -2.11
N TRP A 173 1.18 9.05 -1.43
CA TRP A 173 2.51 8.50 -1.69
C TRP A 173 2.50 7.24 -2.56
N PHE A 174 1.38 6.51 -2.60
CA PHE A 174 1.33 5.14 -3.16
C PHE A 174 0.17 4.89 -4.13
N ILE A 175 -0.70 5.88 -4.36
CA ILE A 175 -1.73 5.83 -5.39
C ILE A 175 -1.64 7.11 -6.23
N GLU A 176 -1.23 6.96 -7.48
CA GLU A 176 -0.93 8.05 -8.43
C GLU A 176 -2.02 9.13 -8.49
N THR A 177 -3.29 8.74 -8.55
CA THR A 177 -4.43 9.65 -8.65
C THR A 177 -5.29 9.68 -7.37
N ALA A 178 -4.65 9.56 -6.20
CA ALA A 178 -5.33 9.64 -4.92
C ALA A 178 -6.04 10.98 -4.72
N SER A 179 -7.15 10.95 -3.98
CA SER A 179 -7.80 12.12 -3.41
C SER A 179 -8.45 11.72 -2.08
N PHE A 180 -8.49 12.64 -1.11
CA PHE A 180 -9.17 12.39 0.15
C PHE A 180 -10.69 12.33 -0.06
N ILE A 181 -11.34 11.37 0.61
CA ILE A 181 -12.77 11.14 0.50
C ILE A 181 -13.56 12.04 1.45
N ASP A 182 -14.83 12.27 1.12
CA ASP A 182 -15.79 12.87 2.05
C ASP A 182 -16.25 11.82 3.07
N VAL A 183 -15.67 11.89 4.27
CA VAL A 183 -15.94 10.95 5.37
C VAL A 183 -17.32 11.14 6.02
N ASP A 184 -18.04 12.22 5.72
CA ASP A 184 -19.39 12.46 6.23
C ASP A 184 -20.47 11.73 5.39
N ASP A 185 -20.11 11.21 4.22
CA ASP A 185 -20.98 10.29 3.46
C ASP A 185 -20.96 8.88 4.06
N GLU A 186 -22.06 8.51 4.71
CA GLU A 186 -22.27 7.21 5.38
C GLU A 186 -22.17 5.98 4.45
N ARG A 187 -22.09 6.17 3.13
CA ARG A 187 -21.92 5.07 2.17
C ARG A 187 -20.50 4.53 2.12
N TRP A 188 -19.53 5.22 2.72
CA TRP A 188 -18.17 4.73 2.85
C TRP A 188 -18.07 3.59 3.87
N ASN A 189 -17.43 2.51 3.45
CA ASN A 189 -17.03 1.41 4.31
C ASN A 189 -15.52 1.29 4.33
N TYR A 190 -14.96 1.00 5.50
CA TYR A 190 -13.53 0.92 5.74
C TYR A 190 -13.17 -0.48 6.19
N PHE A 191 -12.18 -1.09 5.55
CA PHE A 191 -11.66 -2.40 5.92
C PHE A 191 -10.19 -2.26 6.26
N LEU A 192 -9.82 -2.60 7.49
CA LEU A 192 -8.49 -2.36 8.07
C LEU A 192 -7.78 -3.69 8.31
N VAL A 193 -6.49 -3.76 8.01
CA VAL A 193 -5.64 -4.91 8.31
C VAL A 193 -4.67 -4.54 9.42
N PHE A 194 -4.60 -5.38 10.46
CA PHE A 194 -3.66 -5.22 11.56
C PHE A 194 -2.84 -6.48 11.77
N GLU A 195 -1.55 -6.32 12.04
CA GLU A 195 -0.68 -7.36 12.56
C GLU A 195 -0.71 -7.32 14.09
N LYS A 196 -0.75 -8.47 14.75
CA LYS A 196 -0.53 -8.59 16.18
C LYS A 196 0.94 -8.83 16.46
N TYR A 197 1.52 -8.05 17.34
CA TYR A 197 2.88 -8.25 17.83
C TYR A 197 2.94 -8.10 19.36
N ASN A 198 3.95 -8.69 19.99
CA ASN A 198 4.13 -8.61 21.43
C ASN A 198 5.24 -7.63 21.79
N LYS A 199 5.00 -6.81 22.81
CA LYS A 199 5.98 -5.88 23.39
C LYS A 199 5.76 -5.84 24.90
N ASP A 200 6.81 -6.08 25.67
CA ASP A 200 6.81 -6.06 27.14
C ASP A 200 5.69 -6.91 27.79
N GLY A 201 5.40 -8.07 27.20
CA GLY A 201 4.35 -8.99 27.66
C GLY A 201 2.92 -8.56 27.33
N ALA A 202 2.73 -7.45 26.62
CA ALA A 202 1.44 -7.03 26.09
C ALA A 202 1.33 -7.31 24.58
N THR A 203 0.11 -7.59 24.12
CA THR A 203 -0.20 -7.72 22.70
C THR A 203 -0.66 -6.38 22.13
N LEU A 204 0.06 -5.89 21.13
CA LEU A 204 -0.18 -4.65 20.41
C LEU A 204 -0.61 -4.96 18.96
N PHE A 205 -0.98 -3.91 18.22
CA PHE A 205 -1.51 -4.01 16.87
C PHE A 205 -0.79 -3.02 15.96
N ALA A 206 -0.17 -3.47 14.88
CA ALA A 206 0.43 -2.61 13.85
C ALA A 206 -0.51 -2.50 12.65
N THR A 207 -0.70 -1.30 12.11
CA THR A 207 -1.44 -1.08 10.88
C THR A 207 -0.66 -1.67 9.71
N VAL A 208 -1.29 -2.57 8.97
CA VAL A 208 -0.72 -3.22 7.78
C VAL A 208 -1.22 -2.58 6.50
N GLY A 209 -2.48 -2.15 6.48
CA GLY A 209 -3.09 -1.55 5.30
C GLY A 209 -4.60 -1.41 5.45
N TYR A 210 -5.25 -0.90 4.41
CA TYR A 210 -6.69 -0.75 4.39
C TYR A 210 -7.29 -0.68 2.98
N MET A 211 -8.63 -0.72 2.95
CA MET A 211 -9.43 -0.52 1.75
C MET A 211 -10.66 0.33 2.07
N THR A 212 -10.96 1.30 1.20
CA THR A 212 -12.22 2.06 1.20
C THR A 212 -13.14 1.53 0.10
N VAL A 213 -14.42 1.37 0.45
CA VAL A 213 -15.44 0.86 -0.47
C VAL A 213 -16.68 1.74 -0.39
N TYR A 214 -17.05 2.38 -1.50
CA TYR A 214 -18.26 3.17 -1.59
C TYR A 214 -19.46 2.30 -1.96
N ASN A 215 -20.53 2.35 -1.17
CA ASN A 215 -21.72 1.54 -1.39
C ASN A 215 -22.72 2.26 -2.31
N TYR A 216 -22.53 2.17 -3.64
CA TYR A 216 -23.42 2.83 -4.59
C TYR A 216 -24.84 2.28 -4.51
N TYR A 217 -25.81 3.16 -4.34
CA TYR A 217 -27.22 2.81 -4.47
C TYR A 217 -27.56 2.42 -5.91
N VAL A 218 -28.27 1.30 -6.06
CA VAL A 218 -28.80 0.82 -7.33
C VAL A 218 -30.31 0.68 -7.17
N TYR A 219 -31.04 1.52 -7.89
CA TYR A 219 -32.50 1.52 -7.86
C TYR A 219 -33.08 0.13 -8.18
N PRO A 220 -34.16 -0.31 -7.49
CA PRO A 220 -34.89 0.40 -6.43
C PRO A 220 -34.44 0.09 -4.99
N ASP A 221 -33.66 -0.96 -4.76
CA ASP A 221 -33.46 -1.52 -3.41
C ASP A 221 -32.12 -2.26 -3.25
N LYS A 222 -31.17 -2.02 -4.16
CA LYS A 222 -29.90 -2.74 -4.22
C LYS A 222 -28.72 -1.81 -4.02
N THR A 223 -27.55 -2.41 -3.83
CA THR A 223 -26.29 -1.68 -3.85
C THR A 223 -25.24 -2.38 -4.71
N ARG A 224 -24.24 -1.60 -5.13
CA ARG A 224 -23.05 -2.03 -5.83
C ARG A 224 -21.82 -1.43 -5.14
N PRO A 225 -21.22 -2.16 -4.19
CA PRO A 225 -19.96 -1.75 -3.59
C PRO A 225 -18.89 -1.53 -4.66
N ARG A 226 -18.21 -0.39 -4.59
CA ARG A 226 -17.08 -0.04 -5.47
C ARG A 226 -15.86 0.19 -4.60
N VAL A 227 -14.86 -0.68 -4.74
CA VAL A 227 -13.54 -0.47 -4.14
C VAL A 227 -12.97 0.81 -4.73
N SER A 228 -12.63 1.77 -3.87
CA SER A 228 -12.10 3.07 -4.29
C SER A 228 -10.60 3.12 -4.06
N GLN A 229 -10.15 3.02 -2.81
CA GLN A 229 -8.73 3.01 -2.47
C GLN A 229 -8.37 1.68 -1.81
N MET A 230 -7.21 1.14 -2.13
CA MET A 230 -6.65 -0.05 -1.49
C MET A 230 -5.15 0.12 -1.35
N LEU A 231 -4.65 -0.04 -0.13
CA LEU A 231 -3.23 0.07 0.16
C LEU A 231 -2.82 -0.98 1.19
N ILE A 232 -1.77 -1.73 0.88
CA ILE A 232 -0.96 -2.43 1.88
C ILE A 232 0.33 -1.63 2.02
N LEU A 233 0.70 -1.26 3.24
CA LEU A 233 1.88 -0.44 3.49
C LEU A 233 3.14 -1.19 3.02
N PRO A 234 4.14 -0.49 2.47
CA PRO A 234 5.28 -1.12 1.78
C PRO A 234 5.99 -2.24 2.56
N PRO A 235 6.23 -2.13 3.88
CA PRO A 235 6.87 -3.19 4.65
C PRO A 235 6.13 -4.53 4.69
N PHE A 236 4.86 -4.58 4.24
CA PHE A 236 4.02 -5.78 4.29
C PHE A 236 3.51 -6.22 2.90
N GLN A 237 4.06 -5.65 1.83
CA GLN A 237 3.69 -6.02 0.46
C GLN A 237 4.36 -7.34 0.05
N GLY A 238 3.76 -8.06 -0.91
CA GLY A 238 4.27 -9.35 -1.38
C GLY A 238 3.94 -10.56 -0.49
N GLU A 239 3.40 -10.33 0.71
CA GLU A 239 3.11 -11.40 1.70
C GLU A 239 1.64 -11.89 1.69
N GLY A 240 0.90 -11.61 0.61
CA GLY A 240 -0.48 -12.10 0.44
C GLY A 240 -1.56 -11.35 1.24
N HIS A 241 -1.23 -10.33 2.03
CA HIS A 241 -2.21 -9.56 2.80
C HIS A 241 -3.26 -8.85 1.94
N GLY A 242 -2.87 -8.33 0.77
CA GLY A 242 -3.82 -7.76 -0.18
C GLY A 242 -4.86 -8.79 -0.66
N ALA A 243 -4.45 -10.05 -0.83
CA ALA A 243 -5.36 -11.13 -1.22
C ALA A 243 -6.32 -11.47 -0.09
N GLN A 244 -5.82 -11.59 1.15
CA GLN A 244 -6.64 -11.80 2.35
C GLN A 244 -7.67 -10.67 2.55
N LEU A 245 -7.24 -9.42 2.38
CA LEU A 245 -8.12 -8.25 2.48
C LEU A 245 -9.23 -8.28 1.44
N LEU A 246 -8.89 -8.42 0.16
CA LEU A 246 -9.87 -8.41 -0.91
C LEU A 246 -10.82 -9.63 -0.82
N GLU A 247 -10.30 -10.81 -0.49
CA GLU A 247 -11.11 -12.00 -0.26
C GLU A 247 -12.10 -11.82 0.90
N THR A 248 -11.64 -11.24 2.01
CA THR A 248 -12.49 -10.94 3.18
C THR A 248 -13.59 -9.94 2.84
N VAL A 249 -13.27 -8.88 2.09
CA VAL A 249 -14.25 -7.91 1.60
C VAL A 249 -15.28 -8.57 0.70
N HIS A 250 -14.84 -9.45 -0.21
CA HIS A 250 -15.73 -10.24 -1.06
C HIS A 250 -16.67 -11.11 -0.22
N ARG A 251 -16.15 -11.90 0.72
CA ARG A 251 -16.95 -12.76 1.62
C ARG A 251 -17.94 -11.95 2.46
N TYR A 252 -17.54 -10.77 2.94
CA TYR A 252 -18.41 -9.85 3.69
C TYR A 252 -19.65 -9.48 2.85
N TYR A 253 -19.46 -8.99 1.63
CA TYR A 253 -20.56 -8.56 0.78
C TYR A 253 -21.36 -9.71 0.15
N MET A 254 -20.76 -10.90 -0.02
CA MET A 254 -21.46 -12.11 -0.47
C MET A 254 -22.62 -12.49 0.45
N SER A 255 -22.49 -12.22 1.75
CA SER A 255 -23.52 -12.50 2.75
C SER A 255 -24.79 -11.64 2.58
N SER A 256 -24.72 -10.55 1.81
CA SER A 256 -25.82 -9.61 1.64
C SER A 256 -26.65 -9.88 0.37
N PRO A 257 -27.98 -10.06 0.49
CA PRO A 257 -28.88 -10.22 -0.67
C PRO A 257 -29.18 -8.89 -1.41
N THR A 258 -28.86 -7.74 -0.80
CA THR A 258 -29.04 -6.43 -1.44
C THR A 258 -27.85 -6.04 -2.32
N VAL A 259 -26.71 -6.71 -2.17
CA VAL A 259 -25.52 -6.48 -3.02
C VAL A 259 -25.66 -7.24 -4.34
N LEU A 260 -25.52 -6.52 -5.45
CA LEU A 260 -25.53 -7.07 -6.81
C LEU A 260 -24.18 -7.69 -7.19
N ASP A 261 -23.14 -6.87 -7.12
CA ASP A 261 -21.78 -7.21 -7.50
C ASP A 261 -20.79 -6.18 -6.93
N ILE A 262 -19.51 -6.53 -6.91
CA ILE A 262 -18.42 -5.66 -6.45
C ILE A 262 -17.63 -5.13 -7.66
N THR A 263 -17.38 -3.83 -7.67
CA THR A 263 -16.64 -3.12 -8.71
C THR A 263 -15.41 -2.40 -8.13
N ALA A 264 -14.61 -1.78 -8.99
CA ALA A 264 -13.49 -0.94 -8.57
C ALA A 264 -13.50 0.36 -9.38
N GLU A 265 -13.09 1.43 -8.73
CA GLU A 265 -12.78 2.74 -9.31
C GLU A 265 -11.40 2.68 -9.95
N ASP A 266 -11.31 3.06 -11.23
CA ASP A 266 -10.08 3.18 -12.02
C ASP A 266 -8.93 2.22 -11.60
N PRO A 267 -9.16 0.89 -11.70
CA PRO A 267 -8.27 -0.09 -11.09
C PRO A 267 -6.90 -0.13 -11.78
N SER A 268 -5.83 0.03 -10.99
CA SER A 268 -4.45 -0.16 -11.46
C SER A 268 -4.19 -1.59 -11.94
N GLU A 269 -3.14 -1.78 -12.74
CA GLU A 269 -2.76 -3.11 -13.23
C GLU A 269 -2.49 -4.10 -12.08
N ASN A 270 -1.83 -3.64 -11.02
CA ASN A 270 -1.54 -4.46 -9.83
C ASN A 270 -2.82 -4.89 -9.13
N TYR A 271 -3.80 -3.98 -8.97
CA TYR A 271 -5.09 -4.33 -8.41
C TYR A 271 -5.85 -5.31 -9.31
N VAL A 272 -5.79 -5.16 -10.63
CA VAL A 272 -6.41 -6.11 -11.58
C VAL A 272 -5.82 -7.50 -11.41
N LYS A 273 -4.48 -7.64 -11.38
CA LYS A 273 -3.80 -8.93 -11.15
C LYS A 273 -4.22 -9.58 -9.83
N LEU A 274 -4.17 -8.80 -8.74
CA LEU A 274 -4.57 -9.26 -7.41
C LEU A 274 -6.03 -9.73 -7.38
N ARG A 275 -6.92 -8.93 -7.94
CA ARG A 275 -8.34 -9.26 -8.02
C ARG A 275 -8.56 -10.52 -8.82
N ASP A 276 -7.93 -10.66 -9.97
CA ASP A 276 -8.11 -11.83 -10.81
C ASP A 276 -7.61 -13.09 -10.08
N PHE A 277 -6.49 -13.03 -9.36
CA PHE A 277 -6.03 -14.11 -8.48
C PHE A 277 -7.07 -14.49 -7.41
N VAL A 278 -7.58 -13.52 -6.65
CA VAL A 278 -8.58 -13.76 -5.59
C VAL A 278 -9.88 -14.34 -6.15
N LEU A 279 -10.36 -13.81 -7.26
CA LEU A 279 -11.60 -14.28 -7.89
C LEU A 279 -11.43 -15.68 -8.48
N VAL A 280 -10.27 -16.01 -9.05
CA VAL A 280 -9.95 -17.37 -9.51
C VAL A 280 -10.01 -18.33 -8.32
N LYS A 281 -9.31 -18.00 -7.22
CA LYS A 281 -9.31 -18.81 -5.99
C LYS A 281 -10.72 -19.08 -5.48
N LEU A 282 -11.57 -18.05 -5.41
CA LEU A 282 -12.96 -18.20 -4.98
C LEU A 282 -13.82 -19.01 -5.96
N CYS A 283 -13.59 -18.89 -7.27
CA CYS A 283 -14.33 -19.64 -8.29
C CYS A 283 -13.97 -21.13 -8.29
N GLN A 284 -12.75 -21.52 -7.90
CA GLN A 284 -12.32 -22.93 -7.90
C GLN A 284 -13.21 -23.84 -7.06
N ASP A 285 -13.82 -23.30 -6.00
CA ASP A 285 -14.70 -24.06 -5.10
C ASP A 285 -16.14 -24.20 -5.63
N LEU A 286 -16.46 -23.58 -6.77
CA LEU A 286 -17.79 -23.65 -7.38
C LEU A 286 -17.93 -24.87 -8.29
N LEU A 287 -19.07 -25.57 -8.19
CA LEU A 287 -19.36 -26.77 -8.98
C LEU A 287 -19.31 -26.52 -10.50
N CYS A 288 -19.80 -25.37 -10.96
CA CYS A 288 -19.74 -25.01 -12.37
C CYS A 288 -18.31 -24.80 -12.90
N PHE A 289 -17.30 -24.63 -12.03
CA PHE A 289 -15.88 -24.54 -12.39
C PHE A 289 -15.11 -25.85 -12.13
N SER A 290 -15.81 -26.96 -11.89
CA SER A 290 -15.18 -28.28 -11.81
C SER A 290 -14.41 -28.62 -13.12
N PRO A 291 -13.32 -29.41 -13.05
CA PRO A 291 -12.51 -29.73 -14.23
C PRO A 291 -13.33 -30.27 -15.41
N GLY A 292 -14.30 -31.15 -15.16
CA GLY A 292 -15.17 -31.70 -16.20
C GLY A 292 -16.05 -30.65 -16.89
N LYS A 293 -16.54 -29.65 -16.15
CA LYS A 293 -17.31 -28.52 -16.70
C LYS A 293 -16.41 -27.55 -17.45
N LEU A 294 -15.20 -27.28 -16.95
CA LEU A 294 -14.20 -26.43 -17.63
C LEU A 294 -13.77 -27.01 -18.99
N MET A 295 -13.59 -28.33 -19.07
CA MET A 295 -13.25 -29.01 -20.33
C MET A 295 -14.33 -28.89 -21.42
N GLN A 296 -15.59 -28.68 -21.03
CA GLN A 296 -16.71 -28.43 -21.95
C GLN A 296 -16.74 -26.98 -22.46
N GLY A 297 -15.85 -26.13 -21.97
CA GLY A 297 -15.80 -24.71 -22.31
C GLY A 297 -16.65 -23.85 -21.38
N PHE A 298 -16.59 -22.54 -21.62
CA PHE A 298 -17.26 -21.55 -20.79
C PHE A 298 -18.79 -21.61 -20.97
N SER A 299 -19.53 -21.55 -19.86
CA SER A 299 -21.00 -21.63 -19.86
C SER A 299 -21.66 -20.43 -19.18
N GLN A 300 -22.92 -20.17 -19.55
CA GLN A 300 -23.74 -19.16 -18.88
C GLN A 300 -24.02 -19.52 -17.41
N GLU A 301 -24.04 -20.82 -17.09
CA GLU A 301 -24.15 -21.34 -15.71
C GLU A 301 -23.00 -20.84 -14.84
N MET A 302 -21.76 -20.84 -15.35
CA MET A 302 -20.59 -20.30 -14.65
C MET A 302 -20.76 -18.82 -14.30
N VAL A 303 -21.24 -18.01 -15.25
CA VAL A 303 -21.50 -16.58 -15.03
C VAL A 303 -22.55 -16.37 -13.95
N MET A 304 -23.64 -17.13 -14.01
CA MET A 304 -24.75 -16.99 -13.08
C MET A 304 -24.35 -17.41 -11.67
N GLU A 305 -23.68 -18.55 -11.51
CA GLU A 305 -23.24 -19.04 -10.20
C GLU A 305 -22.18 -18.12 -9.58
N ALA A 306 -21.18 -17.67 -10.36
CA ALA A 306 -20.19 -16.71 -9.92
C ALA A 306 -20.81 -15.38 -9.49
N GLN A 307 -21.80 -14.86 -10.23
CA GLN A 307 -22.49 -13.63 -9.84
C GLN A 307 -23.32 -13.85 -8.56
N GLN A 308 -24.09 -14.93 -8.48
CA GLN A 308 -25.02 -15.18 -7.38
C GLN A 308 -24.28 -15.47 -6.07
N LYS A 309 -23.26 -16.34 -6.13
CA LYS A 309 -22.52 -16.81 -4.95
C LYS A 309 -21.36 -15.88 -4.58
N LEU A 310 -20.67 -15.31 -5.56
CA LEU A 310 -19.42 -14.56 -5.33
C LEU A 310 -19.54 -13.05 -5.58
N LYS A 311 -20.70 -12.57 -6.02
CA LYS A 311 -20.96 -11.14 -6.33
C LYS A 311 -19.98 -10.58 -7.38
N ILE A 312 -19.58 -11.40 -8.36
CA ILE A 312 -18.68 -10.99 -9.45
C ILE A 312 -19.46 -10.23 -10.54
N ASN A 313 -18.94 -9.07 -10.96
CA ASN A 313 -19.59 -8.20 -11.95
C ASN A 313 -19.60 -8.79 -13.38
N LYS A 314 -20.74 -8.68 -14.09
CA LYS A 314 -20.96 -9.22 -15.45
C LYS A 314 -20.06 -8.62 -16.55
N LYS A 315 -19.63 -7.34 -16.46
CA LYS A 315 -18.75 -6.74 -17.47
C LYS A 315 -17.36 -7.40 -17.53
N LYS A 316 -17.02 -8.23 -16.53
CA LYS A 316 -15.76 -8.97 -16.44
C LYS A 316 -15.82 -10.36 -17.10
N GLN A 317 -16.77 -10.61 -18.01
CA GLN A 317 -16.85 -11.85 -18.81
C GLN A 317 -15.54 -12.18 -19.56
N ARG A 318 -14.82 -11.16 -20.04
CA ARG A 318 -13.51 -11.33 -20.68
C ARG A 318 -12.42 -11.73 -19.68
N GLU A 319 -12.54 -11.33 -18.42
CA GLU A 319 -11.66 -11.73 -17.32
C GLU A 319 -11.97 -13.15 -16.83
N LEU A 320 -13.23 -13.55 -16.72
CA LEU A 320 -13.61 -14.97 -16.53
C LEU A 320 -13.08 -15.87 -17.67
N ALA A 321 -13.04 -15.33 -18.90
CA ALA A 321 -12.38 -15.99 -20.02
C ALA A 321 -10.84 -15.90 -19.98
N LYS A 322 -10.21 -14.99 -19.22
CA LYS A 322 -8.78 -15.06 -18.86
C LYS A 322 -8.53 -16.03 -17.71
N MET A 323 -9.45 -16.15 -16.75
CA MET A 323 -9.43 -17.19 -15.71
C MET A 323 -9.41 -18.59 -16.35
N ARG A 324 -10.04 -18.78 -17.51
CA ARG A 324 -9.90 -19.98 -18.37
C ARG A 324 -8.44 -20.34 -18.72
N ARG A 325 -7.52 -19.37 -18.85
CA ARG A 325 -6.08 -19.64 -19.03
C ARG A 325 -5.46 -20.10 -17.71
N CYS A 326 -5.61 -19.31 -16.64
CA CYS A 326 -5.04 -19.59 -15.32
C CYS A 326 -5.58 -20.87 -14.64
N LEU A 327 -6.77 -21.35 -15.03
CA LEU A 327 -7.42 -22.55 -14.50
C LEU A 327 -7.19 -23.81 -15.34
N ARG A 328 -6.34 -23.77 -16.38
CA ARG A 328 -5.88 -25.03 -16.97
C ARG A 328 -5.15 -25.81 -15.88
N PRO A 329 -5.52 -27.06 -15.57
CA PRO A 329 -4.80 -27.84 -14.57
C PRO A 329 -3.29 -27.85 -14.84
N GLU A 330 -2.88 -27.89 -16.11
CA GLU A 330 -1.48 -27.82 -16.54
C GLU A 330 -0.83 -26.45 -16.28
N GLU A 331 -1.52 -25.31 -16.42
CA GLU A 331 -0.94 -23.98 -16.14
C GLU A 331 -1.05 -23.56 -14.68
N LEU A 332 -2.09 -23.99 -13.96
CA LEU A 332 -2.18 -23.83 -12.51
C LEU A 332 -1.16 -24.73 -11.83
N THR A 333 -1.01 -25.98 -12.28
CA THR A 333 0.06 -26.89 -11.82
C THR A 333 1.41 -26.39 -12.29
N ASN A 334 1.57 -25.86 -13.51
CA ASN A 334 2.84 -25.24 -13.90
C ASN A 334 3.10 -23.93 -13.16
N GLN A 335 2.12 -23.11 -12.80
CA GLN A 335 2.36 -21.88 -12.01
C GLN A 335 2.62 -22.20 -10.53
N LEU A 336 1.90 -23.17 -9.96
CA LEU A 336 2.16 -23.70 -8.61
C LEU A 336 3.49 -24.47 -8.55
N ASN A 337 3.88 -25.16 -9.63
CA ASN A 337 5.18 -25.82 -9.80
C ASN A 337 6.26 -24.89 -10.40
N GLN A 338 5.95 -23.65 -10.79
CA GLN A 338 6.92 -22.63 -11.18
C GLN A 338 7.34 -21.80 -9.97
N ILE A 339 6.62 -21.90 -8.86
CA ILE A 339 7.16 -21.63 -7.52
C ILE A 339 7.90 -22.90 -7.04
N ASP A 340 8.71 -23.47 -7.92
CA ASP A 340 9.72 -24.43 -7.51
C ASP A 340 10.99 -23.61 -7.27
N LEU A 341 11.58 -23.74 -6.07
CA LEU A 341 12.73 -22.94 -5.62
C LEU A 341 13.87 -22.89 -6.66
N ASN A 342 13.96 -23.90 -7.52
CA ASN A 342 14.93 -23.99 -8.61
C ASN A 342 14.73 -22.93 -9.70
N MET A 343 13.49 -22.61 -10.08
CA MET A 343 13.21 -21.56 -11.06
C MET A 343 13.39 -20.15 -10.47
N GLN A 344 13.07 -19.98 -9.17
CA GLN A 344 13.45 -18.77 -8.44
C GLN A 344 14.97 -18.62 -8.39
N HIS A 345 15.72 -19.69 -8.07
CA HIS A 345 17.18 -19.69 -8.10
C HIS A 345 17.75 -19.40 -9.48
N GLU A 346 17.21 -19.96 -10.56
CA GLU A 346 17.67 -19.67 -11.93
C GLU A 346 17.39 -18.21 -12.33
N GLN A 347 16.22 -17.66 -12.00
CA GLN A 347 15.91 -16.26 -12.28
C GLN A 347 16.72 -15.30 -11.41
N LEU A 348 17.00 -15.66 -10.15
CA LEU A 348 17.88 -14.91 -9.26
C LEU A 348 19.32 -14.96 -9.79
N GLU A 349 19.78 -16.11 -10.27
CA GLU A 349 21.10 -16.30 -10.83
C GLU A 349 21.26 -15.55 -12.16
N GLU A 350 20.28 -15.59 -13.06
CA GLU A 350 20.30 -14.77 -14.29
C GLU A 350 20.34 -13.28 -13.96
N SER A 351 19.51 -12.82 -13.01
CA SER A 351 19.49 -11.43 -12.57
C SER A 351 20.80 -11.03 -11.90
N PHE A 352 21.39 -11.91 -11.11
CA PHE A 352 22.69 -11.72 -10.46
C PHE A 352 23.83 -11.64 -11.48
N GLN A 353 23.87 -12.53 -12.47
CA GLN A 353 24.88 -12.51 -13.54
C GLN A 353 24.77 -11.26 -14.41
N GLN A 354 23.54 -10.82 -14.69
CA GLN A 354 23.29 -9.56 -15.39
C GLN A 354 23.83 -8.36 -14.59
N LEU A 355 23.54 -8.31 -13.29
CA LEU A 355 24.04 -7.27 -12.39
C LEU A 355 25.57 -7.27 -12.29
N VAL A 356 26.21 -8.44 -12.19
CA VAL A 356 27.68 -8.59 -12.19
C VAL A 356 28.29 -8.12 -13.49
N SER A 357 27.67 -8.42 -14.64
CA SER A 357 28.09 -7.95 -15.95
C SER A 357 28.04 -6.42 -16.04
N ASP A 358 26.95 -5.82 -15.58
CA ASP A 358 26.79 -4.36 -15.56
C ASP A 358 27.81 -3.71 -14.61
N TYR A 359 28.06 -4.30 -13.44
CA TYR A 359 29.08 -3.82 -12.51
C TYR A 359 30.49 -3.89 -13.10
N ARG A 360 30.84 -4.98 -13.79
CA ARG A 360 32.11 -5.11 -14.51
C ARG A 360 32.24 -4.04 -15.58
N ARG A 361 31.17 -3.78 -16.32
CA ARG A 361 31.15 -2.74 -17.36
C ARG A 361 31.34 -1.34 -16.79
N VAL A 362 30.78 -1.08 -15.60
CA VAL A 362 31.01 0.18 -14.87
C VAL A 362 32.46 0.28 -14.38
N LEU A 363 33.01 -0.78 -13.79
CA LEU A 363 34.40 -0.82 -13.34
C LEU A 363 35.40 -0.65 -14.51
N GLU A 364 35.15 -1.27 -15.65
CA GLU A 364 35.96 -1.09 -16.86
C GLU A 364 35.92 0.35 -17.38
N ARG A 365 34.76 1.01 -17.33
CA ARG A 365 34.64 2.44 -17.67
C ARG A 365 35.38 3.32 -16.68
N LEU A 366 35.32 3.02 -15.40
CA LEU A 366 36.03 3.75 -14.35
C LEU A 366 37.55 3.54 -14.40
N ALA A 367 38.03 2.38 -14.86
CA ALA A 367 39.45 2.12 -15.05
C ALA A 367 40.03 2.76 -16.33
N GLN A 368 39.17 3.22 -17.25
CA GLN A 368 39.54 3.93 -18.48
C GLN A 368 39.40 5.46 -18.38
N ALA A 369 38.82 5.95 -17.28
CA ALA A 369 38.79 7.36 -16.90
C ALA A 369 39.95 7.67 -15.95
#